data_AF-Q1K225-F1
#
_entry.id   AF-Q1K225-F1
#
_cell.length_a   1.000
_cell.length_b   1.000
_cell.length_c   1.000
_cell.angle_alpha   90.00
_cell.angle_beta   90.00
_cell.angle_gamma   90.00
#
_symmetry.space_group_name_H-M   'P 1'
#
loop_
_entity.id
_entity.type
_entity.pdbx_description
1 polymer ?
#
loop_
_entity_poly.entity_id
_entity_poly.type
_entity_poly.pdbx_seq_one_letter_code
_entity_poly.pdbx_strand_id
1 'polypeptide(L)'
;MRYRRLSVQLTIALLLILVGGVLSQAAAEHYGKVSWIGDGDTITVDGVGVVRLIGIDCPEKEESDRDWKFLRLGSCDWQALRHVAQSARQRTKELCLHQVVQLQTGEERFDRYGRLLAYVWLPDGRMLNQLLLEEGQAIVYRRFDFSEKENFLTLEKKARTQQRGLWRVTKHRS
;
A
#
# COMPACT_ATOMS: atom_id res chain seq x y z
N MET A 1 63.51 5.22 -40.95
CA MET A 1 63.29 4.55 -39.65
C MET A 1 62.33 5.42 -38.84
N ARG A 2 61.03 5.13 -38.76
CA ARG A 2 60.28 4.15 -37.92
C ARG A 2 59.94 4.68 -36.49
N TYR A 3 58.63 4.84 -36.26
CA TYR A 3 57.85 4.84 -34.98
C TYR A 3 58.07 6.01 -33.99
N ARG A 4 57.12 6.52 -33.18
CA ARG A 4 55.67 6.33 -32.91
C ARG A 4 55.23 7.55 -32.08
N ARG A 5 54.14 8.25 -32.41
CA ARG A 5 53.42 9.13 -31.47
C ARG A 5 52.02 8.56 -31.30
N LEU A 6 51.82 7.80 -30.23
CA LEU A 6 50.59 7.07 -29.95
C LEU A 6 50.38 7.09 -28.44
N SER A 7 49.93 8.24 -27.94
CA SER A 7 49.57 8.52 -26.55
C SER A 7 49.25 10.01 -26.55
N VAL A 8 48.00 10.47 -26.50
CA VAL A 8 47.31 10.84 -25.25
C VAL A 8 45.79 10.99 -25.48
N GLN A 9 45.23 10.56 -26.63
CA GLN A 9 43.81 10.85 -26.94
C GLN A 9 42.77 9.86 -26.36
N LEU A 10 43.16 8.87 -25.54
CA LEU A 10 42.24 7.82 -25.08
C LEU A 10 41.88 7.81 -23.58
N THR A 11 42.34 8.78 -22.78
CA THR A 11 42.03 8.81 -21.34
C THR A 11 40.91 9.79 -20.95
N ILE A 12 40.50 10.71 -21.83
CA ILE A 12 39.43 11.69 -21.49
C ILE A 12 38.03 11.17 -21.88
N ALA A 13 37.92 10.27 -22.86
CA ALA A 13 36.63 9.70 -23.26
C ALA A 13 36.07 8.69 -22.25
N LEU A 14 36.91 8.09 -21.40
CA LEU A 14 36.47 7.11 -20.39
C LEU A 14 36.00 7.77 -19.08
N LEU A 15 36.41 9.01 -18.81
CA LEU A 15 35.98 9.75 -17.61
C LEU A 15 34.60 10.42 -17.79
N LEU A 16 34.18 10.67 -19.03
CA LEU A 16 32.85 11.23 -19.33
C LEU A 16 31.73 10.18 -19.35
N ILE A 17 32.07 8.89 -19.39
CA ILE A 17 31.10 7.78 -19.31
C ILE A 17 30.80 7.39 -17.85
N LEU A 18 31.71 7.71 -16.91
CA LEU A 18 31.54 7.38 -15.49
C LEU A 18 30.69 8.39 -14.69
N VAL A 19 30.35 9.53 -15.29
CA VAL A 19 29.42 10.53 -14.70
C VAL A 19 28.06 10.50 -15.41
N GLY A 20 27.85 9.56 -16.33
CA GLY A 20 26.60 9.31 -17.03
C GLY A 20 25.56 8.67 -16.11
N GLY A 21 25.04 9.47 -15.19
CA GLY A 21 23.75 9.33 -14.52
C GLY A 21 23.31 7.92 -14.18
N VAL A 22 23.48 7.54 -12.91
CA VAL A 22 22.46 6.70 -12.26
C VAL A 22 21.17 7.52 -12.28
N LEU A 23 20.42 7.45 -13.39
CA LEU A 23 19.03 7.86 -13.42
C LEU A 23 18.31 6.85 -12.52
N SER A 24 18.32 7.12 -11.21
CA SER A 24 17.37 6.51 -10.31
C SER A 24 16.01 6.88 -10.89
N GLN A 25 15.31 5.88 -11.44
CA GLN A 25 13.95 6.04 -11.91
C GLN A 25 13.12 6.25 -10.64
N ALA A 26 13.04 7.50 -10.18
CA ALA A 26 12.21 7.86 -9.05
C ALA A 26 10.81 7.36 -9.39
N ALA A 27 10.24 6.51 -8.51
CA ALA A 27 8.84 6.13 -8.61
C ALA A 27 8.05 7.42 -8.80
N ALA A 28 7.22 7.49 -9.85
CA ALA A 28 6.49 8.71 -10.16
C ALA A 28 5.59 9.05 -8.96
N GLU A 29 5.99 10.07 -8.20
CA GLU A 29 5.19 10.56 -7.08
C GLU A 29 3.99 11.30 -7.64
N HIS A 30 2.82 10.69 -7.50
CA HIS A 30 1.57 11.30 -7.92
C HIS A 30 0.89 11.93 -6.71
N TYR A 31 0.39 13.15 -6.86
CA TYR A 31 -0.42 13.81 -5.84
C TYR A 31 -1.84 13.96 -6.38
N GLY A 32 -2.83 13.86 -5.51
CA GLY A 32 -4.21 14.15 -5.89
C GLY A 32 -5.16 14.18 -4.72
N LYS A 33 -6.31 14.83 -4.94
CA LYS A 33 -7.37 14.92 -3.94
C LYS A 33 -8.18 13.63 -3.94
N VAL A 34 -8.41 13.05 -2.76
CA VAL A 34 -9.31 11.91 -2.61
C VAL A 34 -10.76 12.37 -2.77
N SER A 35 -11.46 11.85 -3.77
CA SER A 35 -12.84 12.22 -4.08
C SER A 35 -13.86 11.16 -3.65
N TRP A 36 -13.46 9.90 -3.52
CA TRP A 36 -14.37 8.83 -3.12
C TRP A 36 -13.67 7.68 -2.39
N ILE A 37 -14.42 7.02 -1.49
CA ILE A 37 -13.99 5.82 -0.75
C ILE A 37 -14.87 4.64 -1.17
N GLY A 38 -14.22 3.61 -1.70
CA GLY A 38 -14.83 2.31 -1.98
C GLY A 38 -14.95 1.50 -0.70
N ASP A 39 -14.24 0.38 -0.65
CA ASP A 39 -14.03 -0.35 0.59
C ASP A 39 -12.92 0.31 1.44
N GLY A 40 -12.57 -0.29 2.57
CA GLY A 40 -11.57 0.27 3.47
C GLY A 40 -10.18 0.46 2.84
N ASP A 41 -9.86 -0.29 1.78
CA ASP A 41 -8.54 -0.30 1.12
C ASP A 41 -8.55 0.25 -0.31
N THR A 42 -9.65 0.87 -0.74
CA THR A 42 -9.81 1.34 -2.12
C THR A 42 -10.35 2.77 -2.12
N ILE A 43 -9.62 3.68 -2.79
CA ILE A 43 -9.97 5.10 -2.88
C ILE A 43 -10.00 5.55 -4.35
N THR A 44 -10.69 6.65 -4.65
CA THR A 44 -10.57 7.35 -5.94
C THR A 44 -9.89 8.68 -5.72
N VAL A 45 -8.92 8.97 -6.57
CA VAL A 45 -8.11 10.19 -6.52
C VAL A 45 -8.29 10.97 -7.81
N ASP A 46 -8.63 12.25 -7.69
CA ASP A 46 -8.89 13.13 -8.85
C ASP A 46 -7.66 13.22 -9.76
N GLY A 47 -7.89 13.06 -11.07
CA GLY A 47 -6.83 13.04 -12.08
C GLY A 47 -6.01 11.74 -12.16
N VAL A 48 -6.21 10.80 -11.22
CA VAL A 48 -5.49 9.52 -11.16
C VAL A 48 -6.42 8.33 -11.41
N GLY A 49 -7.63 8.35 -10.82
CA GLY A 49 -8.60 7.26 -10.89
C GLY A 49 -8.62 6.41 -9.62
N VAL A 50 -8.95 5.12 -9.78
CA VAL A 50 -9.10 4.19 -8.66
C VAL A 50 -7.74 3.68 -8.18
N VAL A 51 -7.49 3.81 -6.88
CA VAL A 51 -6.26 3.39 -6.20
C VAL A 51 -6.59 2.29 -5.19
N ARG A 52 -5.88 1.17 -5.27
CA ARG A 52 -5.90 0.07 -4.31
C ARG A 52 -4.66 0.15 -3.43
N LEU A 53 -4.86 0.11 -2.11
CA LEU A 53 -3.78 0.17 -1.15
C LEU A 53 -2.91 -1.10 -1.24
N ILE A 54 -1.61 -0.92 -1.52
CA ILE A 54 -0.65 -2.03 -1.58
C ILE A 54 -0.58 -2.75 -0.24
N GLY A 55 -0.49 -4.08 -0.30
CA GLY A 55 -0.10 -4.92 0.83
C GLY A 55 -1.17 -5.15 1.89
N ILE A 56 -2.37 -4.57 1.74
CA ILE A 56 -3.47 -4.73 2.69
C ILE A 56 -4.78 -5.14 2.04
N ASP A 57 -5.66 -5.71 2.86
CA ASP A 57 -6.97 -6.18 2.44
C ASP A 57 -7.99 -5.92 3.56
N CYS A 58 -9.03 -5.15 3.25
CA CYS A 58 -10.16 -4.87 4.13
C CYS A 58 -11.33 -5.82 3.81
N PRO A 59 -12.18 -6.20 4.79
CA PRO A 59 -13.39 -6.93 4.47
C PRO A 59 -14.26 -6.11 3.51
N GLU A 60 -14.79 -6.77 2.48
CA GLU A 60 -15.67 -6.17 1.47
C GLU A 60 -16.98 -5.73 2.12
N LYS A 61 -17.72 -4.72 1.62
CA LYS A 61 -19.00 -4.32 2.24
C LYS A 61 -20.06 -5.44 2.34
N GLU A 62 -20.04 -6.37 1.38
CA GLU A 62 -20.99 -7.47 1.24
C GLU A 62 -20.31 -8.81 1.50
N GLU A 63 -21.09 -9.78 1.98
CA GLU A 63 -20.59 -11.14 2.20
C GLU A 63 -20.14 -11.76 0.88
N SER A 64 -18.99 -12.43 0.91
CA SER A 64 -18.50 -13.18 -0.25
C SER A 64 -17.56 -14.30 0.18
N ASP A 65 -17.33 -15.26 -0.70
CA ASP A 65 -16.36 -16.34 -0.50
C ASP A 65 -14.93 -15.82 -0.18
N ARG A 66 -14.65 -14.56 -0.52
CA ARG A 66 -13.36 -13.92 -0.21
C ARG A 66 -13.17 -13.70 1.29
N ASP A 67 -14.25 -13.66 2.08
CA ASP A 67 -14.17 -13.43 3.53
C ASP A 67 -13.46 -14.57 4.28
N TRP A 68 -13.40 -15.76 3.67
CA TRP A 68 -12.76 -16.93 4.24
C TRP A 68 -11.29 -16.67 4.64
N LYS A 69 -10.60 -15.75 3.96
CA LYS A 69 -9.21 -15.32 4.26
C LYS A 69 -9.06 -14.67 5.63
N PHE A 70 -10.07 -13.92 6.09
CA PHE A 70 -10.06 -13.30 7.43
C PHE A 70 -10.28 -14.38 8.48
N LEU A 71 -11.26 -15.25 8.26
CA LEU A 71 -11.65 -16.31 9.19
C LEU A 71 -10.52 -17.32 9.43
N ARG A 72 -9.76 -17.72 8.39
CA ARG A 72 -8.59 -18.63 8.59
C ARG A 72 -7.53 -18.03 9.49
N LEU A 73 -7.40 -16.70 9.51
CA LEU A 73 -6.42 -16.02 10.34
C LEU A 73 -6.87 -15.93 11.81
N GLY A 74 -8.09 -16.37 12.13
CA GLY A 74 -8.69 -16.24 13.45
C GLY A 74 -9.08 -14.79 13.76
N SER A 75 -9.59 -14.07 12.76
CA SER A 75 -10.29 -12.80 12.97
C SER A 75 -11.64 -13.02 13.68
N CYS A 76 -12.45 -11.98 13.74
CA CYS A 76 -13.84 -12.03 14.16
C CYS A 76 -14.73 -12.95 13.28
N ASP A 77 -15.92 -13.25 13.78
CA ASP A 77 -16.96 -14.03 13.08
C ASP A 77 -17.54 -13.30 11.85
N TRP A 78 -18.35 -14.03 11.07
CA TRP A 78 -19.00 -13.55 9.85
C TRP A 78 -19.84 -12.27 10.05
N GLN A 79 -20.56 -12.17 11.17
CA GLN A 79 -21.41 -11.02 11.45
C GLN A 79 -20.55 -9.79 11.78
N ALA A 80 -19.51 -9.99 12.58
CA ALA A 80 -18.57 -8.95 12.94
C ALA A 80 -17.77 -8.41 11.74
N LEU A 81 -17.49 -9.23 10.71
CA LEU A 81 -16.78 -8.76 9.51
C LEU A 81 -17.49 -7.60 8.82
N ARG A 82 -18.83 -7.57 8.82
CA ARG A 82 -19.63 -6.46 8.24
C ARG A 82 -19.50 -5.17 9.02
N HIS A 83 -19.48 -5.27 10.35
CA HIS A 83 -19.17 -4.12 11.20
C HIS A 83 -17.74 -3.61 10.98
N VAL A 84 -16.78 -4.52 10.78
CA VAL A 84 -15.40 -4.13 10.50
C VAL A 84 -15.25 -3.51 9.11
N ALA A 85 -15.90 -4.02 8.06
CA ALA A 85 -15.89 -3.38 6.74
C ALA A 85 -16.42 -1.94 6.81
N GLN A 86 -17.54 -1.74 7.49
CA GLN A 86 -18.11 -0.41 7.69
C GLN A 86 -17.15 0.50 8.48
N SER A 87 -16.56 -0.03 9.55
CA SER A 87 -15.56 0.69 10.37
C SER A 87 -14.33 1.06 9.55
N ALA A 88 -13.80 0.15 8.74
CA ALA A 88 -12.61 0.37 7.91
C ALA A 88 -12.88 1.45 6.87
N ARG A 89 -14.01 1.36 6.17
CA ARG A 89 -14.44 2.38 5.19
C ARG A 89 -14.63 3.75 5.84
N GLN A 90 -15.30 3.81 6.98
CA GLN A 90 -15.53 5.05 7.72
C GLN A 90 -14.19 5.65 8.18
N ARG A 91 -13.27 4.80 8.65
CA ARG A 91 -11.96 5.25 9.07
C ARG A 91 -11.12 5.81 7.92
N THR A 92 -11.10 5.13 6.78
CA THR A 92 -10.45 5.62 5.57
C THR A 92 -11.03 6.97 5.15
N LYS A 93 -12.36 7.14 5.23
CA LYS A 93 -13.03 8.42 4.98
C LYS A 93 -12.54 9.52 5.90
N GLU A 94 -12.45 9.28 7.19
CA GLU A 94 -11.97 10.26 8.18
C GLU A 94 -10.51 10.66 7.94
N LEU A 95 -9.68 9.70 7.53
CA LEU A 95 -8.25 9.92 7.35
C LEU A 95 -7.93 10.70 6.07
N CYS A 96 -8.61 10.41 4.95
CA CYS A 96 -8.16 10.91 3.66
C CYS A 96 -9.23 11.55 2.77
N LEU A 97 -10.54 11.43 3.04
CA LEU A 97 -11.54 12.03 2.14
C LEU A 97 -11.33 13.55 2.05
N HIS A 98 -11.32 14.07 0.82
CA HIS A 98 -11.07 15.46 0.48
C HIS A 98 -9.66 15.99 0.80
N GLN A 99 -8.75 15.13 1.28
CA GLN A 99 -7.34 15.48 1.47
C GLN A 99 -6.56 15.26 0.17
N VAL A 100 -5.49 16.03 -0.01
CA VAL A 100 -4.49 15.77 -1.05
C VAL A 100 -3.50 14.76 -0.50
N VAL A 101 -3.42 13.60 -1.13
CA VAL A 101 -2.52 12.51 -0.73
C VAL A 101 -1.39 12.36 -1.72
N GLN A 102 -0.25 11.88 -1.24
CA GLN A 102 0.85 11.43 -2.08
C GLN A 102 0.73 9.92 -2.33
N LEU A 103 0.91 9.52 -3.57
CA LEU A 103 0.81 8.15 -4.04
C LEU A 103 2.20 7.68 -4.45
N GLN A 104 2.71 6.68 -3.73
CA GLN A 104 3.95 6.01 -4.06
C GLN A 104 3.62 4.63 -4.64
N THR A 105 3.84 4.45 -5.94
CA THR A 105 3.57 3.18 -6.62
C THR A 105 4.61 2.12 -6.28
N GLY A 106 4.18 0.85 -6.25
CA GLY A 106 5.09 -0.29 -6.16
C GLY A 106 5.73 -0.65 -7.51
N GLU A 107 6.42 -1.80 -7.54
CA GLU A 107 6.99 -2.37 -8.77
C GLU A 107 5.92 -2.62 -9.83
N GLU A 108 4.83 -3.29 -9.44
CA GLU A 108 3.62 -3.38 -10.24
C GLU A 108 2.77 -2.12 -10.03
N ARG A 109 2.52 -1.39 -11.11
CA ARG A 109 1.74 -0.14 -11.05
C ARG A 109 0.24 -0.37 -11.01
N PHE A 110 -0.27 -1.43 -11.66
CA PHE A 110 -1.69 -1.68 -11.79
C PHE A 110 -2.02 -3.14 -11.52
N ASP A 111 -3.19 -3.38 -10.94
CA ASP A 111 -3.72 -4.74 -10.85
C ASP A 111 -4.50 -5.15 -12.11
N ARG A 112 -4.96 -6.41 -12.14
CA ARG A 112 -5.75 -6.98 -13.25
C ARG A 112 -7.07 -6.25 -13.56
N TYR A 113 -7.54 -5.40 -12.66
CA TYR A 113 -8.77 -4.61 -12.83
C TYR A 113 -8.48 -3.17 -13.25
N GLY A 114 -7.20 -2.83 -13.49
CA GLY A 114 -6.77 -1.50 -13.89
C GLY A 114 -6.71 -0.49 -12.74
N ARG A 115 -6.74 -0.95 -11.47
CA ARG A 115 -6.59 -0.05 -10.30
C ARG A 115 -5.11 0.24 -10.09
N LEU A 116 -4.76 1.50 -9.83
CA LEU A 116 -3.40 1.89 -9.46
C LEU A 116 -3.05 1.27 -8.10
N LEU A 117 -1.90 0.63 -7.99
CA LEU A 117 -1.37 0.10 -6.74
C LEU A 117 -0.46 1.15 -6.11
N ALA A 118 -0.81 1.62 -4.92
CA ALA A 118 0.02 2.60 -4.20
C ALA A 118 0.06 2.40 -2.68
N TYR A 119 1.18 2.83 -2.09
CA TYR A 119 1.21 3.30 -0.71
C TYR A 119 0.70 4.75 -0.68
N VAL A 120 -0.23 5.03 0.22
CA VAL A 120 -0.90 6.34 0.29
C VAL A 120 -0.43 7.07 1.52
N TRP A 121 0.25 8.19 1.30
CA TRP A 121 0.78 9.06 2.33
C TRP A 121 -0.16 10.24 2.54
N LEU A 122 -0.53 10.46 3.81
CA LEU A 122 -1.40 11.54 4.26
C LEU A 122 -0.61 12.85 4.38
N PRO A 123 -1.28 14.03 4.42
CA PRO A 123 -0.61 15.32 4.57
C PRO A 123 0.28 15.45 5.81
N ASP A 124 0.01 14.66 6.86
CA ASP A 124 0.77 14.65 8.10
C ASP A 124 1.95 13.67 8.09
N GLY A 125 2.25 13.05 6.94
CA GLY A 125 3.36 12.12 6.76
C GLY A 125 3.08 10.69 7.21
N ARG A 126 1.87 10.38 7.69
CA ARG A 126 1.49 9.00 8.03
C ARG A 126 1.06 8.22 6.80
N MET A 127 1.36 6.93 6.76
CA MET A 127 0.93 6.03 5.69
C MET A 127 -0.42 5.40 6.02
N LEU A 128 -1.44 5.65 5.19
CA LEU A 128 -2.79 5.11 5.35
C LEU A 128 -2.81 3.58 5.45
N ASN A 129 -1.99 2.90 4.63
CA ASN A 129 -1.89 1.44 4.65
C ASN A 129 -1.50 0.90 6.04
N GLN A 130 -0.50 1.52 6.67
CA GLN A 130 -0.01 1.15 8.00
C GLN A 130 -1.05 1.44 9.08
N LEU A 131 -1.68 2.63 9.03
CA LEU A 131 -2.72 3.03 9.98
C LEU A 131 -3.88 2.03 10.04
N LEU A 132 -4.33 1.55 8.88
CA LEU A 132 -5.42 0.56 8.83
C LEU A 132 -5.01 -0.78 9.45
N LEU A 133 -3.75 -1.21 9.31
CA LEU A 133 -3.25 -2.41 9.99
C LEU A 133 -3.12 -2.20 11.51
N GLU A 134 -2.58 -1.07 11.94
CA GLU A 134 -2.39 -0.72 13.36
C GLU A 134 -3.71 -0.66 14.14
N GLU A 135 -4.77 -0.21 13.47
CA GLU A 135 -6.12 -0.13 14.03
C GLU A 135 -6.91 -1.44 13.87
N GLY A 136 -6.33 -2.45 13.22
CA GLY A 136 -6.96 -3.74 12.98
C GLY A 136 -8.11 -3.68 11.98
N GLN A 137 -8.13 -2.70 11.09
CA GLN A 137 -9.15 -2.53 10.05
C GLN A 137 -8.89 -3.38 8.80
N ALA A 138 -7.65 -3.84 8.62
CA ALA A 138 -7.20 -4.64 7.49
C ALA A 138 -6.33 -5.82 7.94
N ILE A 139 -6.16 -6.80 7.05
CA ILE A 139 -5.12 -7.84 7.14
C ILE A 139 -4.01 -7.56 6.14
N VAL A 140 -2.85 -8.18 6.36
CA VAL A 140 -1.77 -8.17 5.37
C VAL A 140 -2.10 -9.08 4.20
N TYR A 141 -1.97 -8.56 2.98
CA TYR A 141 -2.18 -9.32 1.75
C TYR A 141 -0.96 -10.19 1.45
N ARG A 142 -1.01 -11.46 1.88
CA ARG A 142 0.13 -12.38 1.87
C ARG A 142 0.47 -13.02 0.52
N ARG A 143 -0.40 -12.89 -0.49
CA ARG A 143 -0.29 -13.62 -1.78
C ARG A 143 0.92 -13.19 -2.62
N PHE A 144 1.31 -11.92 -2.54
CA PHE A 144 2.42 -11.37 -3.30
C PHE A 144 3.44 -10.73 -2.36
N ASP A 145 4.63 -10.48 -2.87
CA ASP A 145 5.67 -9.76 -2.14
C ASP A 145 5.60 -8.26 -2.42
N PHE A 146 6.05 -7.45 -1.47
CA PHE A 146 6.09 -5.99 -1.58
C PHE A 146 7.04 -5.41 -0.52
N SER A 147 7.58 -4.22 -0.78
CA SER A 147 8.67 -3.63 0.02
C SER A 147 8.39 -3.53 1.53
N GLU A 148 7.15 -3.28 1.94
CA GLU A 148 6.76 -3.05 3.34
C GLU A 148 6.26 -4.30 4.08
N LYS A 149 6.38 -5.50 3.49
CA LYS A 149 5.67 -6.70 3.97
C LYS A 149 5.99 -7.09 5.41
N GLU A 150 7.27 -7.12 5.79
CA GLU A 150 7.68 -7.50 7.15
C GLU A 150 7.21 -6.48 8.20
N ASN A 151 7.25 -5.19 7.85
CA ASN A 151 6.71 -4.13 8.69
C ASN A 151 5.20 -4.31 8.87
N PHE A 152 4.46 -4.54 7.78
CA PHE A 152 3.01 -4.73 7.80
C PHE A 152 2.60 -5.95 8.64
N LEU A 153 3.33 -7.07 8.53
CA LEU A 153 3.11 -8.26 9.37
C LEU A 153 3.33 -7.95 10.85
N THR A 154 4.32 -7.12 11.17
CA THR A 154 4.58 -6.67 12.55
C THR A 154 3.43 -5.81 13.08
N LEU A 155 2.90 -4.87 12.27
CA LEU A 155 1.76 -4.02 12.66
C LEU A 155 0.49 -4.84 12.88
N GLU A 156 0.18 -5.77 11.97
CA GLU A 156 -0.96 -6.67 12.11
C GLU A 156 -0.85 -7.55 13.37
N LYS A 157 0.35 -8.08 13.66
CA LYS A 157 0.60 -8.84 14.91
C LYS A 157 0.39 -8.00 16.16
N LYS A 158 0.79 -6.72 16.15
CA LYS A 158 0.53 -5.78 17.26
C LYS A 158 -0.96 -5.54 17.43
N ALA A 159 -1.69 -5.25 16.34
CA ALA A 159 -3.14 -5.05 16.38
C ALA A 159 -3.88 -6.29 16.90
N ARG A 160 -3.41 -7.49 16.54
CA ARG A 160 -3.94 -8.76 17.05
C ARG A 160 -3.72 -8.94 18.55
N THR A 161 -2.49 -8.71 19.02
CA THR A 161 -2.16 -8.79 20.45
C THR A 161 -2.98 -7.78 21.27
N GLN A 162 -3.26 -6.62 20.69
CA GLN A 162 -4.05 -5.55 21.31
C GLN A 162 -5.57 -5.68 21.09
N GLN A 163 -6.02 -6.77 20.44
CA GLN A 163 -7.43 -7.06 20.18
C GLN A 163 -8.17 -5.88 19.49
N ARG A 164 -7.56 -5.28 18.47
CA ARG A 164 -8.14 -4.15 17.72
C ARG A 164 -8.92 -4.63 16.50
N GLY A 165 -9.95 -3.88 16.10
CA GLY A 165 -10.76 -4.13 14.90
C GLY A 165 -11.13 -5.61 14.70
N LEU A 166 -10.65 -6.20 13.60
CA LEU A 166 -10.76 -7.60 13.20
C LEU A 166 -10.42 -8.61 14.31
N TRP A 167 -9.59 -8.22 15.28
CA TRP A 167 -9.04 -9.10 16.30
C TRP A 167 -9.76 -8.99 17.65
N ARG A 168 -10.85 -8.23 17.73
CA ARG A 168 -11.69 -8.20 18.94
C ARG A 168 -12.34 -9.56 19.14
N VAL A 169 -12.21 -10.11 20.35
CA VAL A 169 -12.91 -11.33 20.74
C VAL A 169 -14.38 -10.98 20.97
N THR A 170 -15.26 -11.32 20.03
CA THR A 170 -16.71 -11.36 20.28
C THR A 170 -16.99 -12.52 21.23
N LYS A 171 -17.14 -12.25 22.53
CA LYS A 171 -17.72 -13.24 23.45
C LYS A 171 -19.18 -13.43 23.05
N HIS A 172 -19.49 -14.52 22.35
CA HIS A 172 -20.87 -14.99 22.30
C HIS A 172 -21.31 -15.27 23.74
N ARG A 173 -22.25 -14.46 24.25
CA ARG A 173 -23.04 -14.85 25.42
C ARG A 173 -23.94 -15.99 24.93
N SER A 174 -23.59 -17.21 25.35
CA SER A 174 -24.46 -18.38 25.35
C SER A 174 -25.74 -18.11 26.11
#